data_AF-A0A537LLN3-F1
#
_entry.id   AF-A0A537LLN3-F1
#
_cell.length_a   1.000
_cell.length_b   1.000
_cell.length_c   1.000
_cell.angle_alpha   90.00
_cell.angle_beta   90.00
_cell.angle_gamma   90.00
#
_symmetry.space_group_name_H-M   'P 1'
#
loop_
_entity.id
_entity.type
_entity.pdbx_description
1 polymer ?
#
loop_
_entity_poly.entity_id
_entity_poly.type
_entity_poly.pdbx_seq_one_letter_code
_entity_poly.pdbx_strand_id
1 'polypeptide(L)'
;MTPDGLPVIDTVPGVAGLVIAAGHSRGGVTSAPVTGWLVGQLATRGRTDLPLDPFALSRFAQPAAVSSTARSQEPGDDQPD
;
A
#
# COMPACT_ATOMS: atom_id res chain seq x y z
N MET A 1 -9.56 -12.81 4.36
CA MET A 1 -8.43 -12.55 5.28
C MET A 1 -7.27 -12.04 4.47
N THR A 2 -6.44 -11.18 5.03
CA THR A 2 -5.15 -10.82 4.42
C THR A 2 -4.11 -11.93 4.65
N PRO A 3 -3.01 -11.97 3.89
CA PRO A 3 -1.95 -12.98 4.08
C PRO A 3 -1.29 -12.98 5.46
N ASP A 4 -1.24 -11.83 6.13
CA ASP A 4 -0.60 -11.64 7.44
C ASP A 4 -1.59 -11.70 8.62
N GLY A 5 -2.89 -11.87 8.35
CA GLY A 5 -3.94 -11.89 9.37
C GLY A 5 -4.27 -10.53 10.00
N LEU A 6 -3.65 -9.42 9.57
CA LEU A 6 -3.95 -8.06 10.04
C LEU A 6 -4.96 -7.37 9.11
N PRO A 7 -5.90 -6.54 9.62
CA PRO A 7 -6.77 -5.78 8.73
C PRO A 7 -6.00 -4.76 7.89
N VAL A 8 -6.62 -4.27 6.83
CA VAL A 8 -6.21 -3.07 6.12
C VAL A 8 -7.05 -1.90 6.62
N ILE A 9 -6.40 -0.85 7.09
CA ILE A 9 -7.03 0.42 7.47
C ILE A 9 -6.21 1.54 6.82
N ASP A 10 -6.71 2.10 5.72
CA ASP A 10 -5.93 3.04 4.91
C ASP A 10 -6.79 3.97 4.04
N THR A 11 -6.21 5.07 3.59
CA THR A 11 -6.74 5.90 2.50
C THR A 11 -6.13 5.47 1.17
N VAL A 12 -6.84 5.65 0.06
CA VAL A 12 -6.33 5.24 -1.27
C VAL A 12 -5.75 6.44 -2.02
N PRO A 13 -4.43 6.44 -2.33
CA PRO A 13 -3.84 7.46 -3.18
C PRO A 13 -4.57 7.55 -4.54
N GLY A 14 -4.92 8.76 -4.95
CA GLY A 14 -5.63 9.01 -6.21
C GLY A 14 -7.16 8.88 -6.15
N VAL A 15 -7.74 8.47 -5.01
CA VAL A 15 -9.19 8.40 -4.84
C VAL A 15 -9.62 9.16 -3.58
N ALA A 16 -10.03 10.42 -3.76
CA ALA A 16 -10.43 11.28 -2.65
C ALA A 16 -11.66 10.72 -1.91
N GLY A 17 -11.60 10.70 -0.58
CA GLY A 17 -12.69 10.27 0.28
C GLY A 17 -12.85 8.75 0.42
N LEU A 18 -12.04 7.94 -0.26
CA LEU A 18 -12.07 6.47 -0.10
C LEU A 18 -11.20 6.04 1.09
N VAL A 19 -11.84 5.37 2.04
CA VAL A 19 -11.19 4.71 3.19
C VAL A 19 -11.45 3.21 3.12
N ILE A 20 -10.39 2.42 3.24
CA ILE A 20 -10.44 0.96 3.34
C ILE A 20 -10.42 0.59 4.82
N ALA A 21 -11.35 -0.27 5.25
CA ALA A 21 -11.35 -0.91 6.56
C ALA A 21 -11.84 -2.34 6.40
N ALA A 22 -10.94 -3.26 6.02
CA ALA A 22 -11.30 -4.62 5.62
C ALA A 22 -10.29 -5.66 6.11
N GLY A 23 -10.68 -6.92 6.12
CA GLY A 23 -9.79 -8.04 6.45
C GLY A 23 -9.77 -8.47 7.92
N HIS A 24 -10.63 -7.92 8.78
CA HIS A 24 -10.64 -8.18 10.23
C HIS A 24 -10.95 -9.63 10.68
N SER A 25 -11.35 -10.50 9.76
CA SER A 25 -11.49 -11.95 9.99
C SER A 25 -12.30 -12.26 11.27
N ARG A 26 -11.91 -13.26 12.07
CA ARG A 26 -12.63 -13.63 13.32
C ARG A 26 -12.54 -12.54 14.42
N GLY A 27 -11.58 -11.61 14.32
CA GLY A 27 -11.39 -10.53 15.28
C GLY A 27 -12.20 -9.26 15.02
N GLY A 28 -13.02 -9.23 13.96
CA GLY A 28 -13.69 -8.01 13.50
C GLY A 28 -14.67 -7.40 14.48
N VAL A 29 -15.49 -8.21 15.17
CA VAL A 29 -16.48 -7.69 16.12
C VAL A 29 -15.79 -7.01 17.31
N THR A 30 -14.75 -7.64 17.86
CA THR A 30 -14.00 -7.10 19.00
C THR A 30 -13.23 -5.83 18.64
N SER A 31 -12.69 -5.75 17.42
CA SER A 31 -11.91 -4.61 16.94
C SER A 31 -12.74 -3.52 16.23
N ALA A 32 -14.05 -3.71 16.09
CA ALA A 32 -14.94 -2.75 15.43
C ALA A 32 -14.93 -1.36 16.09
N PRO A 33 -14.95 -1.21 17.43
CA PRO A 33 -14.95 0.12 18.05
C PRO A 33 -13.71 0.95 17.72
N VAL A 34 -12.52 0.35 17.85
CA VAL A 34 -11.26 1.04 17.53
C VAL A 34 -11.13 1.30 16.02
N THR A 35 -11.55 0.36 15.18
CA THR A 35 -11.53 0.53 13.72
C THR A 35 -12.46 1.69 13.31
N GLY A 36 -13.69 1.73 13.81
CA GLY A 36 -14.65 2.79 13.50
C GLY A 36 -14.16 4.17 13.95
N TRP A 37 -13.53 4.24 15.13
CA TRP A 37 -12.91 5.47 15.63
C TRP A 37 -11.77 5.97 14.72
N LEU A 38 -10.90 5.07 14.24
CA LEU A 38 -9.81 5.41 13.31
C LEU A 38 -10.35 5.80 11.93
N VAL A 39 -11.34 5.08 11.40
CA VAL A 39 -12.00 5.41 10.11
C VAL A 39 -12.68 6.78 10.19
N GLY A 40 -13.36 7.09 11.30
CA GLY A 40 -13.97 8.41 11.50
C GLY A 40 -12.93 9.54 11.49
N GLN A 41 -11.75 9.31 12.08
CA GLN A 41 -10.64 10.27 12.02
C GLN A 41 -10.08 10.42 10.61
N LEU A 42 -9.86 9.33 9.87
CA LEU A 42 -9.41 9.39 8.47
C LEU A 42 -10.42 10.17 7.61
N ALA A 43 -11.71 9.88 7.76
CA ALA A 43 -12.76 10.53 6.97
C ALA A 43 -12.92 12.02 7.27
N THR A 44 -12.63 12.48 8.50
CA THR A 44 -12.87 13.87 8.92
C THR A 44 -11.61 14.73 9.00
N ARG A 45 -10.44 14.13 9.27
CA ARG A 45 -9.17 14.83 9.51
C ARG A 45 -8.04 14.40 8.57
N GLY A 46 -8.21 13.29 7.84
CA GLY A 46 -7.16 12.72 6.97
C GLY A 46 -5.96 12.13 7.72
N ARG A 47 -6.03 12.00 9.05
CA ARG A 47 -4.98 11.44 9.92
C ARG A 47 -5.58 10.81 11.15
N THR A 48 -4.83 9.91 11.79
CA THR A 48 -5.23 9.20 13.01
C THR A 48 -4.33 9.54 14.19
N ASP A 49 -4.88 9.41 15.39
CA ASP A 49 -4.15 9.56 16.65
C ASP A 49 -3.23 8.35 16.96
N LEU A 50 -3.48 7.20 16.32
CA LEU A 50 -2.63 5.99 16.39
C LEU A 50 -1.94 5.73 15.05
N PRO A 51 -0.71 5.20 15.05
CA PRO A 51 -0.01 4.82 13.81
C PRO A 51 -0.73 3.68 13.09
N LEU A 52 -0.76 3.74 11.76
CA LEU A 52 -1.42 2.75 10.91
C LEU A 52 -0.45 1.95 10.03
N ASP A 53 0.86 2.13 10.17
CA ASP A 53 1.88 1.48 9.33
C ASP A 53 1.69 -0.04 9.17
N PRO A 54 1.38 -0.83 10.24
CA PRO A 54 1.13 -2.26 10.10
C PRO A 54 -0.18 -2.61 9.38
N PHE A 55 -1.09 -1.65 9.25
CA PHE A 55 -2.41 -1.80 8.63
C PHE A 55 -2.51 -1.12 7.26
N ALA A 56 -1.45 -0.45 6.80
CA ALA A 56 -1.38 0.20 5.50
C ALA A 56 -1.52 -0.82 4.37
N LEU A 57 -2.21 -0.46 3.28
CA LEU A 57 -2.36 -1.31 2.11
C LEU A 57 -1.00 -1.58 1.43
N SER A 58 -0.11 -0.58 1.49
CA SER A 58 1.23 -0.61 0.90
C SER A 58 2.12 -1.72 1.47
N ARG A 59 1.79 -2.31 2.63
CA ARG A 59 2.57 -3.44 3.18
C ARG A 59 2.55 -4.70 2.32
N PHE A 60 1.59 -4.79 1.39
CA PHE A 60 1.52 -5.86 0.39
C PHE A 60 2.03 -5.44 -0.99
N ALA A 61 2.50 -4.20 -1.15
CA ALA A 61 3.09 -3.76 -2.41
C ALA A 61 4.43 -4.48 -2.61
N GLN A 62 4.59 -5.11 -3.76
CA GLN A 62 5.90 -5.59 -4.19
C GLN A 62 6.73 -4.36 -4.62
N PRO A 63 8.04 -4.27 -4.30
CA PRO A 63 8.88 -3.24 -4.88
C PRO A 63 8.78 -3.31 -6.40
N ALA A 64 8.50 -2.17 -7.04
CA ALA A 64 8.46 -2.08 -8.49
C ALA A 64 9.78 -2.64 -9.04
N ALA A 65 9.71 -3.71 -9.84
CA ALA A 65 10.89 -4.30 -10.45
C ALA A 65 11.64 -3.21 -11.21
N VAL A 66 12.84 -2.88 -10.74
CA VAL A 66 13.72 -1.93 -11.41
C VAL A 66 14.26 -2.65 -12.64
N SER A 67 13.56 -2.55 -13.77
CA SER A 67 14.07 -3.05 -15.04
C SER A 67 15.24 -2.17 -15.47
N SER A 68 16.46 -2.63 -15.17
CA SER A 68 17.69 -2.07 -15.72
C SER A 68 17.78 -2.42 -17.20
N THR A 69 17.23 -1.59 -18.07
CA THR A 69 17.61 -1.58 -19.49
C THR A 69 18.92 -0.80 -19.61
N ALA A 70 20.02 -1.48 -19.35
CA ALA A 70 21.33 -1.01 -19.78
C ALA A 70 21.36 -1.08 -21.31
N ARG A 71 21.24 0.10 -21.92
CA ARG A 71 21.45 0.33 -23.34
C ARG A 71 22.96 0.23 -23.57
N SER A 72 23.47 -0.94 -23.92
CA SER A 72 24.83 -1.06 -24.47
C SER A 72 24.76 -0.75 -25.95
N GLN A 73 25.06 0.49 -26.26
CA GLN A 73 25.42 0.95 -27.60
C GLN A 73 26.91 1.24 -27.53
N GLU A 74 27.71 0.53 -28.31
CA GLU A 74 29.14 0.77 -28.48
C GLU A 74 29.52 0.25 -29.89
N PRO A 75 30.60 0.75 -30.51
CA PRO A 75 30.54 1.54 -31.74
C PRO A 75 31.04 0.76 -32.96
N GLY A 76 30.94 1.38 -34.14
CA GLY A 76 31.36 0.77 -35.41
C GLY A 76 32.83 0.40 -35.45
N ASP A 77 33.11 -0.76 -36.06
CA ASP A 77 34.41 -1.09 -36.61
C ASP A 77 34.27 -1.10 -38.14
N ASP A 78 34.84 -0.06 -38.73
CA ASP A 78 35.26 0.04 -40.11
C ASP A 78 36.46 -0.90 -40.30
N GLN A 79 36.36 -1.92 -41.16
CA GLN A 79 37.54 -2.59 -41.72
C GLN A 79 37.15 -3.34 -43.02
N PRO A 80 37.94 -3.18 -44.11
CA PRO A 80 37.61 -3.70 -45.44
C PRO A 80 38.14 -5.12 -45.67
N ASP A 81 37.61 -5.79 -46.70
CA ASP A 81 38.30 -6.69 -47.66
C ASP A 81 37.46 -6.88 -48.93
#